data_AF-A0AAW7T1J9-F1
#
_entry.id   AF-A0AAW7T1J9-F1
#
_cell.length_a   1.000
_cell.length_b   1.000
_cell.length_c   1.000
_cell.angle_alpha   90.00
_cell.angle_beta   90.00
_cell.angle_gamma   90.00
#
_symmetry.space_group_name_H-M   'P 1'
#
loop_
_entity.id
_entity.type
_entity.pdbx_description
1 polymer ?
#
loop_
_entity_poly.entity_id
_entity_poly.type
_entity_poly.pdbx_seq_one_letter_code
_entity_poly.pdbx_strand_id
1 'polypeptide(L)'
;MIDQDKMRALARGLRAAGPLACREAADAIDLLLAELEAAAADKRDALAFRDLMAKVIREINHGEYNHPYRGIENAPMHGHEVPGIWDSDNGAKAGTPCAWCATWNAARAALAQRQGEGS
;
A
#
# COMPACT_ATOMS: atom_id res chain seq x y z
N MET A 1 -3.59 13.20 -15.47
CA MET A 1 -2.13 12.94 -15.33
C MET A 1 -1.41 14.10 -15.98
N ILE A 2 -0.47 14.74 -15.28
CA ILE A 2 0.34 15.83 -15.85
C ILE A 2 1.18 15.26 -17.01
N ASP A 3 1.28 16.02 -18.09
CA ASP A 3 2.12 15.70 -19.24
C ASP A 3 3.57 16.09 -18.91
N GLN A 4 4.35 15.13 -18.40
CA GLN A 4 5.73 15.36 -17.97
C GLN A 4 6.63 15.83 -19.12
N ASP A 5 6.38 15.38 -20.36
CA ASP A 5 7.18 15.78 -21.51
C ASP A 5 6.95 17.25 -21.88
N LYS A 6 5.70 17.73 -21.79
CA LYS A 6 5.40 19.16 -21.90
C LYS A 6 6.03 19.97 -20.78
N MET A 7 6.03 19.48 -19.54
CA MET A 7 6.68 20.17 -18.41
C MET A 7 8.20 20.28 -18.60
N ARG A 8 8.85 19.20 -19.06
CA ARG A 8 10.28 19.21 -19.42
C ARG A 8 10.55 20.19 -20.57
N ALA A 9 9.67 20.25 -21.58
CA ALA A 9 9.79 21.21 -22.67
C ALA A 9 9.65 22.66 -22.19
N LEU A 10 8.71 22.92 -21.27
CA LEU A 10 8.50 24.23 -20.65
C LEU A 10 9.75 24.67 -19.85
N ALA A 11 10.32 23.80 -19.02
CA ALA A 11 11.55 24.08 -18.28
C ALA A 11 12.70 24.46 -19.23
N ARG A 12 12.87 23.73 -20.33
CA ARG A 12 13.88 24.08 -21.37
C ARG A 12 13.63 25.46 -21.99
N GLY A 13 12.37 25.77 -22.33
CA GLY A 13 12.00 27.07 -22.88
C GLY A 13 12.27 28.23 -21.92
N LEU A 14 11.95 28.04 -20.63
CA LEU A 14 12.20 29.02 -19.57
C LEU A 14 13.69 29.28 -19.35
N ARG A 15 14.54 28.23 -19.40
CA ARG A 15 16.00 28.41 -19.35
C ARG A 15 16.53 29.22 -20.52
N ALA A 16 16.01 28.96 -21.72
CA ALA A 16 16.43 29.65 -22.93
C ALA A 16 16.03 31.14 -22.94
N ALA A 17 14.98 31.52 -22.22
CA ALA A 17 14.52 32.91 -22.16
C ALA A 17 15.56 33.84 -21.52
N GLY A 18 16.32 33.38 -20.52
CA GLY A 18 17.47 34.10 -19.95
C GLY A 18 17.26 34.83 -18.61
N PRO A 19 16.11 35.49 -18.31
CA PRO A 19 15.88 36.13 -17.02
C PRO A 19 16.07 35.18 -15.84
N LEU A 20 16.59 35.70 -14.72
CA LEU A 20 16.81 34.92 -13.50
C LEU A 20 15.53 34.21 -13.03
N ALA A 21 14.40 34.92 -13.00
CA ALA A 21 13.10 34.36 -12.62
C ALA A 21 12.67 33.18 -13.51
N CYS A 22 13.01 33.19 -14.81
CA CYS A 22 12.71 32.07 -15.70
C CYS A 22 13.60 30.86 -15.41
N ARG A 23 14.86 31.07 -15.03
CA ARG A 23 15.76 29.99 -14.59
C ARG A 23 15.27 29.35 -13.29
N GLU A 24 14.92 30.17 -12.30
CA GLU A 24 14.35 29.69 -11.04
C GLU A 24 13.05 28.89 -11.25
N ALA A 25 12.17 29.38 -12.13
CA ALA A 25 10.96 28.66 -12.50
C ALA A 25 11.25 27.31 -13.19
N ALA A 26 12.25 27.25 -14.07
CA ALA A 26 12.66 26.00 -14.70
C ALA A 26 13.21 24.97 -13.69
N ASP A 27 13.99 25.44 -12.72
CA ASP A 27 14.57 24.58 -11.68
C ASP A 27 13.49 24.06 -10.72
N ALA A 28 12.49 24.89 -10.39
CA ALA A 28 11.32 24.45 -9.63
C ALA A 28 10.50 23.39 -10.38
N ILE A 29 10.35 23.51 -11.71
CA ILE A 29 9.69 22.49 -12.52
C ILE A 29 10.46 21.17 -12.48
N ASP A 30 11.78 21.20 -12.63
CA ASP A 30 12.60 19.98 -12.59
C ASP A 30 12.54 19.30 -11.21
N LEU A 31 12.53 20.08 -10.12
CA LEU A 31 12.34 19.54 -8.77
C LEU A 31 10.98 18.84 -8.63
N LEU A 32 9.90 19.48 -9.07
CA LEU A 32 8.55 18.88 -9.03
C LEU A 32 8.46 17.62 -9.88
N LEU A 33 9.11 17.59 -11.04
CA LEU A 33 9.16 16.40 -11.88
C LEU A 33 9.90 15.24 -11.19
N ALA A 34 11.02 15.53 -10.55
CA ALA A 34 11.78 14.52 -9.80
C ALA A 34 10.95 13.94 -8.63
N GLU A 35 10.24 14.80 -7.88
CA GLU A 35 9.34 14.35 -6.80
C GLU A 35 8.18 13.51 -7.33
N LEU A 36 7.58 13.89 -8.47
CA LEU A 36 6.52 13.11 -9.12
C LEU A 36 7.01 11.75 -9.60
N GLU A 37 8.22 11.67 -10.15
CA GLU A 37 8.83 10.42 -10.59
C GLU A 37 9.14 9.50 -9.40
N ALA A 38 9.66 10.05 -8.30
CA ALA A 38 9.90 9.32 -7.05
C ALA A 38 8.59 8.78 -6.47
N ALA A 39 7.56 9.62 -6.34
CA ALA A 39 6.24 9.20 -5.87
C ALA A 39 5.60 8.13 -6.78
N ALA A 40 5.82 8.21 -8.09
CA ALA A 40 5.37 7.19 -9.04
C ALA A 40 6.16 5.88 -8.92
N ALA A 41 7.44 5.92 -8.56
CA ALA A 41 8.22 4.72 -8.22
C ALA A 41 7.71 4.08 -6.94
N ASP A 42 7.57 4.86 -5.86
CA ASP A 42 7.05 4.38 -4.57
C ASP A 42 5.67 3.73 -4.72
N LYS A 43 4.79 4.36 -5.51
CA LYS A 43 3.47 3.79 -5.82
C LYS A 43 3.56 2.45 -6.57
N ARG A 44 4.48 2.31 -7.51
CA ARG A 44 4.69 1.04 -8.24
C ARG A 44 5.20 -0.05 -7.31
N ASP A 45 6.14 0.26 -6.44
CA ASP A 45 6.68 -0.69 -5.46
C ASP A 45 5.61 -1.11 -4.44
N ALA A 46 4.81 -0.17 -3.95
CA ALA A 46 3.66 -0.46 -3.09
C ALA A 46 2.63 -1.38 -3.78
N LEU A 47 2.36 -1.16 -5.07
CA LEU A 47 1.47 -2.04 -5.85
C LEU A 47 2.06 -3.44 -6.01
N ALA A 48 3.35 -3.55 -6.35
CA ALA A 48 4.04 -4.82 -6.49
C ALA A 48 4.04 -5.62 -5.18
N PHE A 49 4.30 -4.96 -4.04
CA PHE A 49 4.25 -5.59 -2.73
C PHE A 49 2.84 -6.06 -2.36
N ARG A 50 1.81 -5.26 -2.67
CA ARG A 50 0.40 -5.66 -2.44
C ARG A 50 -0.01 -6.85 -3.30
N ASP A 51 0.35 -6.87 -4.58
CA ASP A 51 0.06 -7.98 -5.49
C ASP A 51 0.79 -9.27 -5.04
N LEU A 52 2.02 -9.14 -4.54
CA LEU A 52 2.75 -10.24 -3.90
C LEU A 52 1.99 -10.77 -2.67
N MET A 53 1.57 -9.88 -1.77
CA MET A 53 0.81 -10.25 -0.58
C MET A 53 -0.52 -10.95 -0.92
N ALA A 54 -1.23 -10.46 -1.95
CA ALA A 54 -2.46 -11.10 -2.43
C ALA A 54 -2.22 -12.54 -2.91
N LYS A 55 -1.09 -12.80 -3.58
CA LYS A 55 -0.70 -14.16 -3.98
C LYS A 55 -0.40 -15.02 -2.76
N VAL A 56 0.40 -14.53 -1.82
CA VAL A 56 0.73 -15.26 -0.57
C VAL A 56 -0.54 -15.62 0.21
N ILE A 57 -1.46 -14.68 0.40
CA ILE A 57 -2.74 -14.93 1.08
C ILE A 57 -3.55 -16.00 0.35
N ARG A 58 -3.58 -15.99 -0.98
CA ARG A 58 -4.29 -17.01 -1.76
C ARG A 58 -3.68 -18.40 -1.58
N GLU A 59 -2.36 -18.51 -1.49
CA GLU A 59 -1.70 -19.82 -1.27
C GLU A 59 -1.97 -20.36 0.14
N ILE A 60 -2.06 -19.48 1.14
CA ILE A 60 -2.35 -19.87 2.53
C ILE A 60 -3.85 -20.15 2.74
N ASN A 61 -4.72 -19.41 2.04
CA ASN A 61 -6.18 -19.59 2.10
C ASN A 61 -6.63 -20.75 1.21
N HIS A 62 -6.90 -21.91 1.81
CA HIS A 62 -7.47 -23.06 1.10
C HIS A 62 -8.99 -22.96 0.84
N GLY A 63 -9.56 -21.75 0.88
CA GLY A 63 -10.96 -21.46 0.54
C GLY A 63 -11.82 -20.97 1.72
N GLU A 64 -11.28 -20.99 2.93
CA GLU A 64 -11.92 -20.58 4.18
C GLU A 64 -12.35 -19.10 4.15
N TYR A 65 -11.57 -18.23 3.49
CA TYR A 65 -11.75 -16.78 3.54
C TYR A 65 -12.15 -16.16 2.20
N ASN A 66 -12.92 -16.89 1.39
CA ASN A 66 -13.44 -16.45 0.08
C ASN A 66 -14.61 -15.45 0.19
N HIS A 67 -14.47 -14.46 1.07
CA HIS A 67 -15.46 -13.40 1.29
C HIS A 67 -14.74 -12.06 1.48
N PRO A 68 -15.41 -10.90 1.37
CA PRO A 68 -14.81 -9.62 1.72
C PRO A 68 -14.34 -9.60 3.18
N TYR A 69 -13.29 -8.84 3.47
CA TYR A 69 -12.84 -8.62 4.85
C TYR A 69 -13.90 -7.81 5.61
N ARG A 70 -14.31 -8.28 6.79
CA ARG A 70 -15.40 -7.67 7.58
C ARG A 70 -14.99 -7.18 8.97
N GLY A 71 -13.70 -7.29 9.31
CA GLY A 71 -13.19 -7.01 10.64
C GLY A 71 -12.42 -8.19 11.20
N ILE A 72 -12.14 -8.13 12.52
CA ILE A 72 -11.27 -9.11 13.19
C ILE A 72 -11.83 -10.53 13.06
N GLU A 73 -11.00 -11.43 12.56
CA GLU A 73 -11.27 -12.86 12.39
C GLU A 73 -10.08 -13.72 12.83
N ASN A 74 -10.30 -15.03 12.95
CA ASN A 74 -9.19 -15.97 13.07
C ASN A 74 -8.42 -16.06 11.76
N ALA A 75 -7.15 -16.46 11.83
CA ALA A 75 -6.36 -16.83 10.66
C ALA A 75 -6.53 -18.31 10.31
N PRO A 76 -6.19 -18.73 9.08
CA PRO A 76 -6.18 -20.14 8.69
C PRO A 76 -5.44 -21.00 9.71
N MET A 77 -6.03 -22.15 10.04
CA MET A 77 -5.54 -23.12 11.04
C MET A 77 -5.38 -22.56 12.47
N HIS A 78 -6.02 -21.45 12.81
CA HIS A 78 -5.89 -20.76 14.10
C HIS A 78 -7.26 -20.43 14.72
N GLY A 79 -8.04 -21.47 15.02
CA GLY A 79 -9.42 -21.35 15.50
C GLY A 79 -9.55 -21.04 16.99
N HIS A 80 -9.39 -19.76 17.36
CA HIS A 80 -9.67 -19.28 18.71
C HIS A 80 -11.16 -19.09 19.00
N GLU A 81 -11.57 -19.24 20.27
CA GLU A 81 -12.91 -18.98 20.79
C GLU A 81 -13.29 -17.51 20.60
N VAL A 82 -12.37 -16.60 20.93
CA VAL A 82 -12.49 -15.18 20.64
C VAL A 82 -11.57 -14.86 19.46
N PRO A 83 -12.10 -14.43 18.30
CA PRO A 83 -11.29 -14.22 17.11
C PRO A 83 -10.04 -13.36 17.35
N GLY A 84 -8.89 -13.94 17.06
CA GLY A 84 -7.59 -13.27 17.18
C GLY A 84 -7.04 -13.11 18.60
N ILE A 85 -7.66 -13.71 19.62
CA ILE A 85 -7.19 -13.71 21.01
C ILE A 85 -6.86 -15.15 21.41
N TRP A 86 -5.73 -15.36 22.09
CA TRP A 86 -5.37 -16.68 22.60
C TRP A 86 -6.37 -17.20 23.63
N ASP A 87 -6.76 -18.46 23.48
CA ASP A 87 -7.75 -19.11 24.34
C ASP A 87 -7.23 -19.33 25.76
N SER A 88 -8.16 -19.61 26.68
CA SER A 88 -7.86 -19.73 28.11
C SER A 88 -6.86 -20.85 28.46
N ASP A 89 -6.75 -21.85 27.60
CA ASP A 89 -5.83 -22.99 27.74
C ASP A 89 -4.40 -22.71 27.26
N ASN A 90 -4.13 -21.54 26.67
CA ASN A 90 -2.81 -21.14 26.16
C ASN A 90 -1.86 -20.59 27.26
N GLY A 91 -2.18 -20.84 28.53
CA GLY A 91 -1.35 -20.49 29.68
C GLY A 91 -1.06 -19.00 29.75
N ALA A 92 0.23 -18.62 29.82
CA ALA A 92 0.65 -17.23 29.95
C ALA A 92 0.23 -16.32 28.78
N LYS A 93 -0.15 -16.89 27.63
CA LYS A 93 -0.64 -16.13 26.47
C LYS A 93 -2.14 -15.91 26.48
N ALA A 94 -2.90 -16.62 27.30
CA ALA A 94 -4.35 -16.54 27.35
C ALA A 94 -4.83 -15.09 27.48
N GLY A 95 -5.84 -14.72 26.69
CA GLY A 95 -6.39 -13.36 26.68
C GLY A 95 -5.54 -12.31 25.96
N THR A 96 -4.37 -12.68 25.42
CA THR A 96 -3.52 -11.75 24.63
C THR A 96 -3.74 -11.90 23.13
N PRO A 97 -3.40 -10.89 22.31
CA PRO A 97 -3.50 -11.00 20.86
C PRO A 97 -2.67 -12.14 20.27
N CYS A 98 -3.30 -12.95 19.42
CA CYS A 98 -2.62 -13.93 18.61
C CYS A 98 -1.88 -13.24 17.45
N ALA A 99 -0.54 -13.36 17.44
CA ALA A 99 0.30 -12.70 16.45
C ALA A 99 -0.01 -13.09 15.00
N TRP A 100 -0.34 -14.37 14.77
CA TRP A 100 -0.69 -14.84 13.43
C TRP A 100 -2.05 -14.27 12.98
N CYS A 101 -3.07 -14.34 13.83
CA CYS A 101 -4.36 -13.72 13.55
C CYS A 101 -4.23 -12.21 13.31
N ALA A 102 -3.44 -11.51 14.13
CA ALA A 102 -3.20 -10.07 13.94
C ALA A 102 -2.56 -9.78 12.58
N THR A 103 -1.55 -10.55 12.18
CA THR A 103 -0.87 -10.40 10.89
C THR A 103 -1.81 -10.67 9.72
N TRP A 104 -2.59 -11.75 9.81
CA TRP A 104 -3.61 -12.11 8.82
C TRP A 104 -4.64 -10.99 8.61
N ASN A 105 -5.20 -10.48 9.71
CA ASN A 105 -6.17 -9.39 9.68
C ASN A 105 -5.59 -8.11 9.06
N ALA A 106 -4.36 -7.75 9.43
CA ALA A 106 -3.68 -6.59 8.84
C ALA A 106 -3.50 -6.77 7.32
N ALA A 107 -3.10 -7.96 6.88
CA ALA A 107 -2.91 -8.25 5.46
C ALA A 107 -4.25 -8.21 4.70
N ARG A 108 -5.31 -8.79 5.25
CA ARG A 108 -6.66 -8.75 4.66
C ARG A 108 -7.26 -7.34 4.61
N ALA A 109 -7.07 -6.55 5.67
CA ALA A 109 -7.50 -5.15 5.72
C ALA A 109 -6.79 -4.31 4.64
N ALA A 110 -5.48 -4.48 4.49
CA ALA A 110 -4.68 -3.80 3.47
C ALA A 110 -5.14 -4.16 2.05
N LEU A 111 -5.58 -5.38 1.79
CA LEU A 111 -6.14 -5.76 0.48
C LEU A 111 -7.55 -5.22 0.25
N ALA A 112 -8.39 -5.16 1.29
CA ALA A 112 -9.76 -4.68 1.21
C ALA A 112 -9.85 -3.17 0.89
N GLN A 113 -8.94 -2.35 1.41
CA GLN A 113 -8.91 -0.90 1.16
C GLN A 113 -8.87 -0.53 -0.34
N ARG A 114 -8.29 -1.37 -1.21
CA ARG A 114 -8.25 -1.13 -2.66
C ARG A 114 -9.62 -1.30 -3.36
N GLN A 115 -10.52 -2.12 -2.80
CA GLN A 115 -11.84 -2.34 -3.42
C GLN A 115 -12.71 -1.07 -3.41
N GLY A 116 -12.43 -0.12 -2.49
CA GLY A 116 -13.10 1.18 -2.43
C GLY A 116 -12.40 2.33 -3.17
N GLU A 117 -11.13 2.18 -3.56
CA GLU A 117 -10.34 3.23 -4.23
C GLU A 117 -10.53 3.26 -5.76
N GLY A 118 -11.38 2.38 -6.29
CA GLY A 118 -11.72 2.26 -7.72
C GLY A 118 -13.18 2.59 -8.07
N SER A 119 -13.92 3.26 -7.18
CA SER A 119 -15.28 3.79 -7.45
C SER A 119 -15.26 5.28 -7.76
#